data_AF-A0AAD6VK19-F1
#
_entry.id   AF-A0AAD6VK19-F1
#
_cell.length_a   1.000
_cell.length_b   1.000
_cell.length_c   1.000
_cell.angle_alpha   90.00
_cell.angle_beta   90.00
_cell.angle_gamma   90.00
#
_symmetry.space_group_name_H-M   'P 1'
#
loop_
_entity.id
_entity.type
_entity.pdbx_description
1 polymer ?
#
loop_
_entity_poly.entity_id
_entity_poly.type
_entity_poly.pdbx_seq_one_letter_code
_entity_poly.pdbx_strand_id
1 'polypeptide(L)'
;APVEQRQLGSIQCNLDRVKILADLVQANSAVSAIDTSDAATGTAVAAAQAGLKKVNGAIENIALALVTGKAAPADARTAVSEGLNETRSALAGIIKCATVLRGPYVYPA
;
A
#
# COMPACT_ATOMS: atom_id res chain seq x y z
N ALA A 1 -18.29 11.80 -31.91
CA ALA A 1 -18.53 11.01 -30.69
C ALA A 1 -17.82 11.70 -29.54
N PRO A 2 -18.41 11.85 -28.34
CA PRO A 2 -17.68 12.44 -27.24
C PRO A 2 -16.55 11.48 -26.88
N VAL A 3 -15.36 12.04 -26.66
CA VAL A 3 -14.20 11.31 -26.16
C VAL A 3 -14.58 10.86 -24.77
N GLU A 4 -15.06 9.62 -24.62
CA GLU A 4 -14.94 8.93 -23.34
C GLU A 4 -13.46 9.05 -22.99
N GLN A 5 -13.18 9.89 -21.99
CA GLN A 5 -11.85 10.06 -21.46
C GLN A 5 -11.39 8.66 -21.08
N ARG A 6 -10.57 8.04 -21.95
CA ARG A 6 -9.83 6.83 -21.59
C ARG A 6 -9.28 7.15 -20.22
N GLN A 7 -9.61 6.33 -19.22
CA GLN A 7 -9.29 6.61 -17.82
C GLN A 7 -7.79 6.77 -17.55
N LEU A 8 -6.95 6.80 -18.58
CA LEU A 8 -5.54 7.13 -18.60
C LEU A 8 -5.26 8.63 -18.37
N GLY A 9 -6.25 9.53 -18.48
CA GLY A 9 -6.03 10.95 -18.18
C GLY A 9 -4.90 11.60 -19.00
N SER A 10 -4.38 12.74 -18.54
CA SER A 10 -3.23 13.40 -19.18
C SER A 10 -1.94 12.56 -19.09
N ILE A 11 -0.92 12.90 -19.88
CA ILE A 11 0.43 12.30 -19.77
C ILE A 11 0.96 12.39 -18.33
N GLN A 12 0.71 13.50 -17.63
CA GLN A 12 1.09 13.67 -16.22
C GLN A 12 0.39 12.64 -15.33
N CYS A 13 -0.90 12.38 -15.54
CA CYS A 13 -1.64 11.39 -14.78
C CYS A 13 -1.06 9.97 -14.97
N ASN A 14 -0.58 9.64 -16.17
CA ASN A 14 0.11 8.38 -16.44
C ASN A 14 1.50 8.33 -15.79
N LEU A 15 2.23 9.45 -15.76
CA LEU A 15 3.52 9.54 -15.07
C LEU A 15 3.36 9.33 -13.55
N ASP A 16 2.37 10.00 -12.95
CA ASP A 16 2.06 9.86 -11.53
C ASP A 16 1.70 8.40 -11.18
N ARG A 17 0.99 7.70 -12.08
CA ARG A 17 0.70 6.26 -11.92
C ARG A 17 1.95 5.40 -11.92
N VAL A 18 2.87 5.64 -12.85
CA VAL A 18 4.14 4.90 -12.89
C VAL A 18 4.94 5.16 -11.62
N LYS A 19 4.93 6.41 -11.12
CA LYS A 19 5.57 6.76 -9.86
C LYS A 19 4.94 6.01 -8.67
N ILE A 20 3.62 5.93 -8.60
CA ILE A 20 2.91 5.17 -7.55
C ILE A 20 3.29 3.68 -7.59
N LEU A 21 3.42 3.09 -8.79
CA LEU A 21 3.87 1.69 -8.91
C LEU A 21 5.31 1.52 -8.41
N ALA A 22 6.21 2.45 -8.74
CA ALA A 22 7.58 2.44 -8.23
C ALA A 22 7.63 2.62 -6.71
N ASP A 23 6.80 3.50 -6.16
CA ASP A 23 6.70 3.73 -4.71
C ASP A 23 6.11 2.50 -3.99
N LEU A 24 5.18 1.76 -4.62
CA LEU A 24 4.64 0.52 -4.09
C LEU A 24 5.67 -0.63 -4.07
N VAL A 25 6.51 -0.73 -5.09
CA VAL A 25 7.64 -1.68 -5.12
C VAL A 25 8.63 -1.34 -4.01
N GLN A 26 8.96 -0.05 -3.85
CA GLN A 26 9.81 0.42 -2.75
C GLN A 26 9.19 0.11 -1.39
N ALA A 27 7.88 0.30 -1.21
CA ALA A 27 7.19 -0.05 0.03
C ALA A 27 7.27 -1.55 0.33
N ASN A 28 7.06 -2.43 -0.66
CA ASN A 28 7.24 -3.87 -0.50
C ASN A 28 8.67 -4.24 -0.08
N SER A 29 9.67 -3.65 -0.74
CA SER A 29 11.07 -3.88 -0.40
C SER A 29 11.39 -3.39 1.01
N ALA A 30 10.93 -2.19 1.38
CA ALA A 30 11.14 -1.61 2.70
C ALA A 30 10.50 -2.46 3.80
N VAL A 31 9.24 -2.88 3.64
CA VAL A 31 8.55 -3.76 4.60
C VAL A 31 9.25 -5.10 4.74
N SER A 32 9.76 -5.67 3.65
CA SER A 32 10.46 -6.96 3.69
C SER A 32 11.87 -6.88 4.30
N ALA A 33 12.43 -5.68 4.41
CA ALA A 33 13.72 -5.44 5.05
C ALA A 33 13.60 -5.14 6.55
N ILE A 34 12.39 -5.05 7.10
CA ILE A 34 12.17 -4.86 8.54
C ILE A 34 12.61 -6.12 9.29
N ASP A 35 13.42 -5.94 10.34
CA ASP A 35 13.80 -7.03 11.23
C ASP A 35 12.58 -7.60 11.96
N THR A 36 12.30 -8.89 11.76
CA THR A 36 11.17 -9.61 12.35
C THR A 36 11.56 -10.50 13.53
N SER A 37 12.73 -10.28 14.14
CA SER A 37 13.20 -11.04 15.31
C SER A 37 12.27 -10.90 16.51
N ASP A 38 11.60 -9.75 16.65
CA ASP A 38 10.50 -9.55 17.58
C ASP A 38 9.18 -10.08 17.00
N ALA A 39 8.46 -10.91 17.77
CA ALA A 39 7.24 -11.58 17.30
C ALA A 39 6.10 -10.59 16.99
N ALA A 40 5.99 -9.48 17.73
CA ALA A 40 4.98 -8.46 17.45
C ALA A 40 5.30 -7.72 16.15
N THR A 41 6.57 -7.41 15.92
CA THR A 41 7.08 -6.83 14.67
C THR A 41 6.89 -7.79 13.49
N GLY A 42 7.23 -9.06 13.64
CA GLY A 42 6.99 -10.08 12.61
C GLY A 42 5.52 -10.21 12.23
N THR A 43 4.61 -10.18 13.22
CA THR A 43 3.16 -10.20 12.98
C THR A 43 2.70 -8.97 12.20
N ALA A 44 3.19 -7.78 12.58
CA ALA A 44 2.85 -6.54 11.90
C ALA A 44 3.40 -6.48 10.47
N VAL A 45 4.62 -6.96 10.24
CA VAL A 45 5.22 -7.08 8.90
C VAL A 45 4.41 -8.02 8.02
N ALA A 46 4.01 -9.19 8.53
CA ALA A 46 3.17 -10.12 7.78
C ALA A 46 1.81 -9.51 7.40
N ALA A 47 1.17 -8.78 8.32
CA ALA A 47 -0.07 -8.07 8.04
C ALA A 47 0.13 -6.93 7.01
N ALA A 48 1.24 -6.21 7.09
CA ALA A 48 1.60 -5.18 6.11
C ALA A 48 1.83 -5.78 4.71
N GLN A 49 2.53 -6.92 4.62
CA GLN A 49 2.73 -7.64 3.36
C GLN A 49 1.41 -8.16 2.77
N ALA A 50 0.47 -8.62 3.60
CA ALA A 50 -0.86 -9.01 3.13
C ALA A 50 -1.63 -7.83 2.52
N GLY A 51 -1.58 -6.66 3.17
CA GLY A 51 -2.16 -5.42 2.64
C GLY A 51 -1.53 -5.02 1.30
N LEU A 52 -0.20 -5.06 1.19
CA LEU A 52 0.51 -4.76 -0.06
C LEU A 52 0.18 -5.77 -1.18
N LYS A 53 0.00 -7.05 -0.85
CA LYS A 53 -0.43 -8.06 -1.81
C LYS A 53 -1.84 -7.78 -2.35
N LYS A 54 -2.75 -7.33 -1.48
CA LYS A 54 -4.11 -6.88 -1.87
C LYS A 54 -4.04 -5.69 -2.83
N VAL A 55 -3.15 -4.73 -2.58
CA VAL A 55 -2.90 -3.60 -3.50
C VAL A 55 -2.39 -4.08 -4.85
N ASN A 56 -1.39 -4.97 -4.88
CA ASN A 56 -0.83 -5.49 -6.14
C ASN A 56 -1.90 -6.18 -7.00
N GLY A 57 -2.70 -7.08 -6.41
CA GLY A 57 -3.78 -7.76 -7.15
C GLY A 57 -4.87 -6.80 -7.64
N ALA A 58 -5.20 -5.77 -6.86
CA ALA A 58 -6.15 -4.75 -7.27
C ALA A 58 -5.62 -3.88 -8.43
N ILE A 59 -4.33 -3.55 -8.42
CA ILE A 59 -3.65 -2.85 -9.51
C ILE A 59 -3.63 -3.69 -10.79
N GLU A 60 -3.39 -5.01 -10.70
CA GLU A 60 -3.46 -5.91 -11.85
C GLU A 60 -4.86 -5.88 -12.49
N ASN A 61 -5.93 -5.90 -11.68
CA ASN A 61 -7.30 -5.80 -12.17
C ASN A 61 -7.59 -4.44 -12.83
N ILE A 62 -7.08 -3.34 -12.25
CA ILE A 62 -7.17 -2.01 -12.85
C ILE A 62 -6.41 -1.97 -14.18
N ALA A 63 -5.18 -2.48 -14.21
CA ALA A 63 -4.36 -2.51 -15.41
C ALA A 63 -5.06 -3.30 -16.52
N LEU A 64 -5.55 -4.51 -16.23
CA LEU A 64 -6.28 -5.35 -17.18
C LEU A 64 -7.51 -4.63 -17.74
N ALA A 65 -8.31 -3.96 -16.89
CA ALA A 65 -9.46 -3.20 -17.35
C ALA A 65 -9.04 -2.07 -18.31
N LEU A 66 -7.97 -1.35 -17.99
CA LEU A 66 -7.46 -0.27 -18.84
C LEU A 66 -6.91 -0.79 -20.19
N VAL A 67 -6.16 -1.89 -20.20
CA VAL A 67 -5.63 -2.48 -21.45
C VAL A 67 -6.76 -3.02 -22.34
N THR A 68 -7.86 -3.47 -21.73
CA THR A 68 -9.07 -3.90 -22.45
C THR A 68 -10.03 -2.75 -22.80
N GLY A 69 -9.64 -1.49 -22.55
CA GLY A 69 -10.44 -0.31 -22.86
C GLY A 69 -11.64 -0.09 -21.95
N LYS A 70 -11.74 -0.82 -20.84
CA LYS A 70 -12.79 -0.70 -19.84
C LYS A 70 -12.41 0.33 -18.78
N ALA A 71 -13.42 0.84 -18.08
CA ALA A 71 -13.20 1.56 -16.85
C ALA A 71 -12.59 0.63 -15.78
N ALA A 72 -11.62 1.16 -15.03
CA ALA A 72 -11.12 0.56 -13.80
C ALA A 72 -12.31 0.19 -12.89
N PRO A 73 -12.38 -1.06 -12.43
CA PRO A 73 -13.47 -1.52 -11.56
C PRO A 73 -13.49 -0.76 -10.23
N ALA A 74 -14.68 -0.46 -9.71
CA ALA A 74 -14.83 0.33 -8.48
C ALA A 74 -14.33 -0.44 -7.25
N ASP A 75 -14.63 -1.74 -7.19
CA ASP A 75 -14.10 -2.71 -6.23
C ASP A 75 -12.57 -2.76 -6.24
N ALA A 76 -11.94 -2.75 -7.41
CA ALA A 76 -10.48 -2.73 -7.51
C ALA A 76 -9.89 -1.43 -6.95
N ARG A 77 -10.50 -0.26 -7.22
CA ARG A 77 -10.09 1.01 -6.59
C ARG A 77 -10.26 0.98 -5.07
N THR A 78 -11.36 0.43 -4.57
CA THR A 78 -11.61 0.25 -3.13
C THR A 78 -10.56 -0.67 -2.51
N ALA A 79 -10.24 -1.79 -3.15
CA ALA A 79 -9.25 -2.74 -2.66
C ALA A 79 -7.83 -2.13 -2.56
N VAL A 80 -7.44 -1.23 -3.48
CA VAL A 80 -6.21 -0.44 -3.34
C VAL A 80 -6.25 0.41 -2.07
N SER A 81 -7.32 1.17 -1.85
CA SER A 81 -7.46 2.02 -0.66
C SER A 81 -7.45 1.20 0.64
N GLU A 82 -8.15 0.07 0.66
CA GLU A 82 -8.21 -0.82 1.82
C GLU A 82 -6.84 -1.45 2.11
N GLY A 83 -6.18 -2.01 1.09
CA GLY A 83 -4.86 -2.65 1.26
C GLY A 83 -3.78 -1.67 1.74
N LEU A 84 -3.80 -0.42 1.24
CA LEU A 84 -2.91 0.64 1.73
C LEU A 84 -3.22 1.01 3.19
N ASN A 85 -4.49 1.11 3.56
CA ASN A 85 -4.91 1.38 4.94
C ASN A 85 -4.54 0.24 5.90
N GLU A 86 -4.73 -1.02 5.49
CA GLU A 86 -4.32 -2.22 6.23
C GLU A 86 -2.81 -2.21 6.44
N THR A 87 -2.03 -1.96 5.38
CA THR A 87 -0.57 -1.84 5.44
C THR A 87 -0.13 -0.77 6.44
N ARG A 88 -0.68 0.44 6.33
CA ARG A 88 -0.37 1.55 7.23
C ARG A 88 -0.75 1.23 8.68
N SER A 89 -1.92 0.63 8.89
CA SER A 89 -2.41 0.31 10.24
C SER A 89 -1.56 -0.75 10.92
N ALA A 90 -1.14 -1.77 10.17
CA ALA A 90 -0.23 -2.80 10.65
C ALA A 90 1.12 -2.21 11.08
N LEU A 91 1.74 -1.38 10.23
CA LEU A 91 3.02 -0.72 10.54
C LEU A 91 2.91 0.27 11.71
N ALA A 92 1.81 1.01 11.80
CA ALA A 92 1.56 1.90 12.94
C ALA A 92 1.42 1.14 14.29
N GLY A 93 1.00 -0.14 14.23
CA GLY A 93 0.97 -1.03 15.39
C GLY A 93 2.35 -1.28 16.00
N ILE A 94 3.42 -1.30 15.18
CA ILE A 94 4.80 -1.48 15.62
C ILE A 94 5.24 -0.32 16.52
N ILE A 95 4.95 0.92 16.11
CA ILE A 95 5.30 2.14 16.86
C ILE A 95 4.61 2.14 18.25
N LYS A 96 3.36 1.69 18.31
CA LYS A 96 2.62 1.58 19.58
C LYS A 96 3.16 0.47 20.48
N CYS A 97 3.52 -0.70 19.93
CA CYS A 97 4.06 -1.80 20.72
C CYS A 97 5.46 -1.48 21.29
N ALA A 98 6.31 -0.79 20.51
CA ALA A 98 7.60 -0.29 20.98
C ALA A 98 7.48 0.67 22.17
N THR A 99 6.36 1.39 22.28
CA THR A 99 6.09 2.35 23.38
C THR A 99 5.52 1.65 24.63
N VAL A 100 4.89 0.47 24.49
CA VAL A 100 4.30 -0.27 25.62
C VAL A 100 5.31 -1.26 26.23
N LEU A 101 6.19 -1.85 25.42
CA LEU A 101 7.24 -2.76 25.91
C LEU A 101 8.45 -2.05 26.52
N ARG A 102 8.61 -0.75 26.21
CA ARG A 102 9.50 0.15 26.93
C ARG A 102 8.67 0.87 27.98
N GLY A 103 8.74 0.43 29.24
CA GLY A 103 8.16 1.17 30.38
C GLY A 103 8.49 2.67 30.31
N PRO A 104 7.71 3.54 30.99
CA PRO A 104 7.66 4.97 30.71
C PRO A 104 9.06 5.57 30.69
N TYR A 105 9.56 5.87 29.49
CA TYR A 105 10.76 6.67 29.34
C TYR A 105 10.39 8.09 29.76
N VAL A 106 10.65 8.39 31.02
CA VAL A 106 10.73 9.75 31.54
C VAL A 106 11.84 10.44 30.73
N TYR A 107 11.46 11.34 29.83
CA TYR A 107 12.40 12.30 29.23
C TYR A 107 12.86 13.24 30.35
N PRO A 108 14.16 13.36 30.67
CA PRO A 108 14.62 14.49 31.45
C PRO A 108 14.45 15.76 30.61
N ALA A 109 14.03 16.83 31.30
CA ALA A 109 13.81 18.18 30.76
C ALA A 109 15.05 18.77 30.09
#